data_AF-A0ABD5BLF6-F1
#
_entry.id   AF-A0ABD5BLF6-F1
#
_cell.length_a   1.000
_cell.length_b   1.000
_cell.length_c   1.000
_cell.angle_alpha   90.00
_cell.angle_beta   90.00
_cell.angle_gamma   90.00
#
_symmetry.space_group_name_H-M   'P 1'
#
loop_
_entity.id
_entity.type
_entity.pdbx_description
1 polymer ?
#
loop_
_entity_poly.entity_id
_entity_poly.type
_entity_poly.pdbx_seq_one_letter_code
_entity_poly.pdbx_strand_id
1 'polypeptide(L)' 'MIHSLLSIPCVTLQGEQKTLGDYPARAYLVVNTASKCGFTPQYRGLENL' A
#
# COMPACT_ATOMS: atom_id res chain seq x y z
N MET A 1 -0.43 -24.01 5.52
CA MET A 1 0.70 -23.07 5.43
C MET A 1 0.15 -21.67 5.54
N ILE A 2 0.53 -20.92 6.57
CA ILE A 2 0.13 -19.52 6.71
C ILE A 2 1.06 -18.74 5.77
N HIS A 3 0.54 -18.28 4.63
CA HIS A 3 1.29 -17.35 3.79
C HIS A 3 1.46 -16.05 4.57
N SER A 4 2.71 -15.64 4.78
CA SER A 4 3.00 -14.36 5.42
C SER A 4 2.48 -13.23 4.54
N LEU A 5 1.73 -12.29 5.13
CA LEU A 5 1.26 -11.09 4.41
C LEU A 5 2.43 -10.33 3.77
N LEU A 6 3.63 -10.43 4.35
CA LEU A 6 4.82 -9.75 3.85
C LEU A 6 5.38 -10.33 2.55
N SER A 7 5.04 -11.57 2.19
CA SER A 7 5.55 -12.24 0.99
C SER A 7 4.58 -12.20 -0.20
N ILE A 8 3.45 -11.49 -0.09
CA ILE A 8 2.49 -11.38 -1.18
C ILE A 8 3.05 -10.47 -2.29
N PRO A 9 3.18 -10.96 -3.53
CA PRO A 9 3.64 -10.14 -4.65
C PRO A 9 2.61 -9.07 -5.00
N CYS A 10 3.11 -7.85 -5.20
CA CYS A 10 2.38 -6.65 -5.56
C CYS A 10 3.07 -5.97 -6.76
N VAL A 11 2.29 -5.38 -7.65
CA VAL A 11 2.81 -4.60 -8.78
C VAL A 11 2.80 -3.12 -8.43
N THR A 12 3.93 -2.45 -8.56
CA THR A 12 4.03 -1.00 -8.31
C THR A 12 3.43 -0.19 -9.45
N LEU A 13 3.27 1.12 -9.24
CA LEU A 13 2.84 2.04 -10.31
C LEU A 13 3.80 2.06 -11.51
N GLN A 14 5.07 1.70 -11.31
CA GLN A 14 6.08 1.57 -12.35
C GLN A 14 6.09 0.19 -13.04
N GLY A 15 5.23 -0.75 -12.61
CA GLY A 15 5.12 -2.10 -13.17
C GLY A 15 6.10 -3.12 -12.57
N GLU A 16 6.82 -2.76 -11.51
CA GLU A 16 7.76 -3.67 -10.85
C GLU A 16 7.06 -4.65 -9.91
N GLN A 17 7.54 -5.88 -9.82
CA GLN A 17 7.13 -6.87 -8.82
C GLN A 17 7.86 -6.64 -7.49
N LYS A 18 7.12 -6.37 -6.43
CA LYS A 18 7.62 -6.15 -5.06
C LYS A 18 6.76 -6.85 -4.02
N THR A 19 7.22 -6.91 -2.78
CA THR A 19 6.46 -7.40 -1.62
C THR A 19 6.49 -6.37 -0.49
N LEU A 20 5.59 -6.48 0.50
CA LEU A 20 5.67 -5.64 1.69
C LEU A 20 6.95 -5.90 2.51
N GLY A 21 7.52 -7.12 2.41
CA GLY A 21 8.79 -7.49 3.02
C GLY A 21 9.99 -6.69 2.51
N ASP A 22 9.90 -6.09 1.32
CA ASP A 22 10.94 -5.21 0.77
C ASP A 22 11.03 -3.86 1.51
N TYR A 23 10.02 -3.53 2.32
CA TYR A 23 9.89 -2.27 3.04
C TYR A 23 9.77 -2.53 4.55
N PRO A 24 10.84 -2.90 5.27
CA PRO A 24 10.76 -3.28 6.68
C PRO A 24 10.29 -2.10 7.54
N ALA A 25 9.19 -2.30 8.27
CA ALA A 25 8.60 -1.30 9.14
C ALA A 25 8.02 -1.93 10.41
N ARG A 26 7.81 -1.11 11.44
CA ARG A 26 7.12 -1.55 12.68
C ARG A 26 5.61 -1.67 12.51
N ALA A 27 5.04 -0.93 11.57
CA ALA A 27 3.61 -0.94 11.24
C ALA A 27 3.41 -0.59 9.76
N TYR A 28 2.34 -1.11 9.17
CA TYR A 28 1.94 -0.85 7.78
C TYR A 28 0.51 -0.33 7.75
N LEU A 29 0.28 0.74 7.00
CA LEU A 29 -1.07 1.23 6.69
C LEU A 29 -1.34 0.98 5.20
N VAL A 30 -2.26 0.07 4.90
CA VAL A 30 -2.67 -0.25 3.52
C VAL A 30 -4.00 0.42 3.23
N VAL A 31 -4.04 1.25 2.20
CA VAL A 31 -5.24 2.01 1.83
C VAL A 31 -5.60 1.72 0.38
N ASN A 32 -6.84 1.30 0.12
CA ASN A 32 -7.37 1.24 -1.23
C ASN A 32 -7.84 2.64 -1.64
N THR A 33 -7.23 3.19 -2.68
CA THR A 33 -7.58 4.52 -3.21
C THR A 33 -8.31 4.40 -4.54
N ALA A 34 -9.18 5.37 -4.87
CA ALA A 34 -9.80 5.48 -6.18
C ALA A 34 -9.62 6.90 -6.74
N SER A 35 -9.26 7.01 -8.02
CA SER A 35 -8.96 8.31 -8.66
C SER A 35 -10.19 9.07 -9.16
N LYS A 36 -11.35 8.40 -9.28
CA LYS A 36 -12.58 8.96 -9.86
C LYS A 36 -13.72 9.11 -8.84
N CYS A 37 -13.42 9.06 -7.55
CA CYS A 37 -14.41 9.33 -6.51
C CYS A 37 -14.18 10.72 -5.92
N GLY A 38 -15.23 11.41 -5.49
CA GLY A 38 -15.15 12.76 -4.88
C GLY A 38 -14.42 12.81 -3.52
N PHE A 39 -13.66 11.76 -3.19
CA PHE A 39 -12.99 11.54 -1.91
C PHE A 39 -11.47 11.76 -1.97
N THR A 40 -10.96 12.38 -3.04
CA THR A 40 -9.56 12.79 -3.15
C THR A 40 -9.03 13.60 -1.96
N PRO A 41 -9.82 14.40 -1.20
CA PRO A 41 -9.32 15.09 0.00
C PRO A 41 -8.72 14.17 1.07
N GLN A 42 -9.03 12.87 1.06
CA GLN A 42 -8.48 11.89 1.99
C GLN A 42 -6.96 11.74 1.91
N TYR A 43 -6.34 11.98 0.73
CA TYR A 43 -4.88 11.91 0.57
C TYR A 43 -4.16 12.86 1.53
N ARG A 44 -4.67 14.08 1.71
CA ARG A 44 -4.09 15.04 2.66
C ARG A 44 -4.10 14.51 4.10
N GLY A 45 -5.16 13.81 4.49
CA GLY A 45 -5.22 13.21 5.83
C GLY A 45 -4.15 12.13 6.01
N LEU A 46 -3.98 11.28 4.98
CA LEU A 46 -3.00 10.20 4.98
C LEU A 46 -1.55 10.70 4.97
N GLU A 47 -1.25 11.78 4.26
CA GLU A 47 0.09 12.39 4.21
C GLU A 47 0.51 13.06 5.52
N ASN A 48 -0.44 13.36 6.42
CA ASN A 48 -0.17 14.00 7.71
C ASN A 48 -0.07 13.01 8.89
N LEU A 49 -0.19 11.69 8.63
CA LEU A 49 0.01 10.62 9.62
C LEU A 49 1.50 10.35 9.84
#